data_AF-A0A951YAL6-F1
#
_entry.id   AF-A0A951YAL6-F1
#
_cell.length_a   1.000
_cell.length_b   1.000
_cell.length_c   1.000
_cell.angle_alpha   90.00
_cell.angle_beta   90.00
_cell.angle_gamma   90.00
#
_symmetry.space_group_name_H-M   'P 1'
#
loop_
_entity.id
_entity.type
_entity.pdbx_description
1 polymer ?
#
loop_
_entity_poly.entity_id
_entity_poly.type
_entity_poly.pdbx_seq_one_letter_code
_entity_poly.pdbx_strand_id
1 'polypeptide(L)'
;MKVFFSILLIFIGVPLCSVAQEGVVIDISGDKSTYVPVHFNVTDVIDNRTFTTSVGKVNEGPLTVNGGLATGLKIFVGHKKTEGAIPVTMHINRFEVKEKQAGTKRQFDLNMSIAYYAGKSKLLEYSGGAYAQSITDAAPYIEKLIKDNISGNLKEFDAWMAKNKATVSADPVVTVNVFMSGVAEKISHIAYAKDRKLYMTDFEAEPDENSMGATATLSGIGMKMQASTLRNTTKVDVTLAVYFDKSRSWMKPHGKNVTTLQHEQLHFDITAIKACMLKQQIEQAKFTPGNYKEELSNMLAKVQEEAGDMQNTY
;
A
#
# COMPACT_ATOMS: atom_id res chain seq x y z
N MET A 1 -17.43 -43.45 -82.58
CA MET A 1 -17.84 -43.12 -81.20
C MET A 1 -16.59 -43.27 -80.32
N LYS A 2 -16.00 -42.16 -79.85
CA LYS A 2 -14.72 -42.17 -79.11
C LYS A 2 -14.98 -42.55 -77.64
N VAL A 3 -14.33 -43.60 -77.16
CA VAL A 3 -14.37 -44.01 -75.74
C VAL A 3 -13.13 -43.41 -75.05
N PHE A 4 -13.35 -42.55 -74.06
CA PHE A 4 -12.30 -42.07 -73.16
C PHE A 4 -12.28 -42.97 -71.91
N PHE A 5 -11.13 -43.56 -71.60
CA PHE A 5 -10.85 -44.20 -70.32
C PHE A 5 -10.33 -43.11 -69.36
N SER A 6 -11.03 -42.88 -68.26
CA SER A 6 -10.57 -42.01 -67.17
C SER A 6 -10.04 -42.91 -66.05
N ILE A 7 -8.72 -42.85 -65.79
CA ILE A 7 -8.09 -43.52 -64.64
C ILE A 7 -8.19 -42.56 -63.44
N LEU A 8 -8.97 -42.94 -62.44
CA LEU A 8 -9.06 -42.25 -61.15
C LEU A 8 -7.89 -42.72 -60.26
N LEU A 9 -6.85 -41.89 -60.11
CA LEU A 9 -5.79 -42.10 -59.14
C LEU A 9 -6.27 -41.60 -57.76
N ILE A 10 -6.61 -42.52 -56.88
CA ILE A 10 -6.91 -42.25 -55.47
C ILE A 10 -5.58 -42.13 -54.72
N PHE A 11 -5.15 -40.92 -54.41
CA PHE A 11 -4.10 -40.69 -53.41
C PHE A 11 -4.68 -40.98 -52.03
N ILE A 12 -4.36 -42.15 -51.48
CA ILE A 12 -4.58 -42.44 -50.06
C ILE A 12 -3.53 -41.62 -49.30
N GLY A 13 -3.95 -40.43 -48.83
CA GLY A 13 -3.17 -39.65 -47.88
C GLY A 13 -3.06 -40.45 -46.58
N VAL A 14 -1.89 -41.03 -46.32
CA VAL A 14 -1.58 -41.60 -45.00
C VAL A 14 -1.58 -40.42 -44.02
N PRO A 15 -2.44 -40.42 -42.98
CA PRO A 15 -2.34 -39.41 -41.95
C PRO A 15 -0.99 -39.62 -41.27
N LEU A 16 -0.10 -38.64 -41.40
CA LEU A 16 1.07 -38.52 -40.53
C LEU A 16 0.54 -38.34 -39.11
N CYS A 17 0.41 -39.43 -38.37
CA CYS A 17 0.30 -39.37 -36.92
C CYS A 17 1.56 -38.66 -36.41
N SER A 18 1.42 -37.38 -36.08
CA SER A 18 2.38 -36.65 -35.26
C SER A 18 2.45 -37.37 -33.92
N VAL A 19 3.42 -38.26 -33.77
CA VAL A 19 3.78 -38.82 -32.46
C VAL A 19 4.25 -37.63 -31.62
N ALA A 20 3.50 -37.28 -30.59
CA ALA A 20 3.93 -36.27 -29.64
C ALA A 20 5.28 -36.71 -29.06
N GLN A 21 6.32 -35.90 -29.26
CA GLN A 21 7.66 -36.18 -28.72
C GLN A 21 7.60 -36.17 -27.18
N GLU A 22 8.41 -37.04 -26.57
CA GLU A 22 8.50 -37.20 -25.12
C GLU A 22 8.83 -35.85 -24.45
N GLY A 23 8.03 -35.44 -23.46
CA GLY A 23 8.24 -34.20 -22.74
C GLY A 23 9.51 -34.25 -21.87
N VAL A 24 10.09 -33.08 -21.60
CA VAL A 24 11.21 -32.94 -20.66
C VAL A 24 10.65 -32.59 -19.29
N VAL A 25 11.05 -33.34 -18.26
CA VAL A 25 10.71 -33.06 -16.87
C VAL A 25 11.94 -32.50 -16.17
N ILE A 26 11.78 -31.38 -15.46
CA ILE A 26 12.82 -30.78 -14.62
C ILE A 26 12.43 -30.82 -13.14
N ASP A 27 13.42 -30.85 -12.25
CA ASP A 27 13.23 -30.78 -10.80
C ASP A 27 13.92 -29.56 -10.18
N ILE A 28 13.10 -28.57 -9.82
CA ILE A 28 13.57 -27.36 -9.13
C ILE A 28 13.47 -27.46 -7.61
N SER A 29 12.87 -28.53 -7.09
CA SER A 29 12.56 -28.73 -5.67
C SER A 29 13.71 -29.30 -4.84
N GLY A 30 14.83 -29.67 -5.48
CA GLY A 30 16.02 -30.24 -4.82
C GLY A 30 16.69 -29.30 -3.82
N ASP A 31 17.93 -28.89 -4.08
CA ASP A 31 18.65 -27.98 -3.16
C ASP A 31 17.93 -26.63 -3.01
N LYS A 32 17.83 -26.14 -1.77
CA LYS A 32 17.33 -24.79 -1.47
C LYS A 32 18.20 -23.72 -2.15
N SER A 33 17.63 -22.53 -2.37
CA SER A 33 18.42 -21.38 -2.82
C SER A 33 19.62 -21.16 -1.89
N THR A 34 20.77 -20.82 -2.47
CA THR A 34 21.95 -20.46 -1.66
C THR A 34 21.81 -19.08 -1.02
N TYR A 35 20.85 -18.27 -1.49
CA TYR A 35 20.57 -16.95 -0.95
C TYR A 35 19.40 -17.00 0.02
N VAL A 36 19.68 -16.68 1.29
CA VAL A 36 18.66 -16.59 2.35
C VAL A 36 18.29 -15.12 2.57
N PRO A 37 17.05 -14.70 2.29
CA PRO A 37 16.62 -13.32 2.54
C PRO A 37 16.66 -12.94 4.02
N VAL A 38 17.02 -11.69 4.31
CA VAL A 38 17.12 -11.17 5.68
C VAL A 38 15.89 -10.35 6.06
N HIS A 39 15.27 -9.64 5.12
CA HIS A 39 14.20 -8.66 5.39
C HIS A 39 12.79 -9.19 5.13
N PHE A 40 12.66 -10.32 4.44
CA PHE A 40 11.38 -10.96 4.16
C PHE A 40 11.46 -12.48 4.28
N ASN A 41 10.30 -13.13 4.38
CA ASN A 41 10.18 -14.58 4.26
C ASN A 41 9.08 -14.90 3.26
N VAL A 42 9.38 -15.75 2.27
CA VAL A 42 8.35 -16.25 1.35
C VAL A 42 7.48 -17.26 2.09
N THR A 43 6.21 -16.93 2.31
CA THR A 43 5.24 -17.82 2.99
C THR A 43 4.50 -18.71 2.00
N ASP A 44 4.31 -18.22 0.77
CA ASP A 44 3.65 -18.98 -0.28
C ASP A 44 4.11 -18.55 -1.68
N VAL A 45 3.90 -19.44 -2.64
CA VAL A 45 4.14 -19.20 -4.07
C VAL A 45 2.89 -19.54 -4.84
N ILE A 46 2.37 -18.56 -5.59
CA ILE A 46 1.12 -18.65 -6.34
C ILE A 46 1.42 -18.54 -7.83
N ASP A 47 0.97 -19.53 -8.60
CA ASP A 47 1.08 -19.50 -10.06
C ASP A 47 -0.16 -18.83 -10.66
N ASN A 48 -0.01 -17.56 -11.07
CA ASN A 48 -1.08 -16.77 -11.67
C ASN A 48 -1.13 -16.92 -13.21
N ARG A 49 -0.29 -17.77 -13.80
CA ARG A 49 -0.30 -17.99 -15.26
C ARG A 49 -1.61 -18.65 -15.68
N THR A 50 -2.11 -18.29 -16.85
CA THR A 50 -3.31 -18.92 -17.44
C THR A 50 -3.14 -20.42 -17.66
N PHE A 51 -1.93 -20.86 -18.02
CA PHE A 51 -1.58 -22.26 -18.23
C PHE A 51 -0.42 -22.64 -17.32
N THR A 52 -0.68 -23.55 -16.37
CA THR A 52 0.28 -23.92 -15.32
C THR A 52 0.88 -25.32 -15.50
N THR A 53 0.33 -26.11 -16.43
CA THR A 53 0.73 -27.51 -16.69
C THR A 53 2.13 -27.65 -17.28
N SER A 54 2.58 -26.67 -18.06
CA SER A 54 3.94 -26.61 -18.59
C SER A 54 4.56 -25.24 -18.34
N VAL A 55 5.88 -25.20 -18.43
CA VAL A 55 6.68 -23.96 -18.34
C VAL A 55 7.33 -23.62 -19.66
N GLY A 56 6.94 -24.27 -20.75
CA GLY A 56 7.52 -24.06 -22.08
C GLY A 56 7.54 -25.31 -22.93
N LYS A 57 8.40 -25.29 -23.95
CA LYS A 57 8.64 -26.43 -24.84
C LYS A 57 10.13 -26.65 -25.04
N VAL A 58 10.52 -27.91 -25.10
CA VAL A 58 11.87 -28.39 -25.40
C VAL A 58 11.73 -29.60 -26.33
N ASN A 59 12.47 -29.62 -27.43
CA ASN A 59 12.31 -30.61 -28.51
C ASN A 59 10.84 -30.78 -28.95
N GLU A 60 10.11 -29.68 -29.16
CA GLU A 60 8.66 -29.65 -29.47
C GLU A 60 7.72 -30.30 -28.44
N GLY A 61 8.24 -31.04 -27.47
CA GLY A 61 7.53 -31.61 -26.33
C GLY A 61 7.32 -30.61 -25.19
N PRO A 62 6.36 -30.85 -24.29
CA PRO A 62 6.14 -30.00 -23.14
C PRO A 62 7.32 -30.07 -22.16
N LEU A 63 7.73 -28.91 -21.65
CA LEU A 63 8.63 -28.82 -20.51
C LEU A 63 7.80 -28.69 -19.23
N THR A 64 7.88 -29.67 -18.33
CA THR A 64 7.12 -29.71 -17.08
C THR A 64 8.05 -29.71 -15.87
N VAL A 65 7.53 -29.25 -14.74
CA VAL A 65 8.23 -29.25 -13.46
C VAL A 65 7.65 -30.36 -12.59
N ASN A 66 8.52 -31.21 -12.03
CA ASN A 66 8.11 -32.22 -11.07
C ASN A 66 7.33 -31.59 -9.90
N GLY A 67 6.10 -32.05 -9.64
CA GLY A 67 5.21 -31.48 -8.62
C GLY A 67 4.63 -30.09 -8.93
N GLY A 68 4.93 -29.50 -10.09
CA GLY A 68 4.45 -28.19 -10.52
C GLY A 68 5.35 -27.02 -10.13
N LEU A 69 5.31 -25.95 -10.93
CA LEU A 69 6.22 -24.79 -10.78
C LEU A 69 6.09 -24.10 -9.42
N ALA A 70 4.87 -23.77 -8.97
CA ALA A 70 4.66 -23.11 -7.69
C ALA A 70 5.16 -23.97 -6.51
N THR A 71 4.83 -25.26 -6.50
CA THR A 71 5.30 -26.20 -5.47
C THR A 71 6.83 -26.28 -5.45
N GLY A 72 7.45 -26.48 -6.61
CA GLY A 72 8.89 -26.57 -6.73
C GLY A 72 9.59 -25.29 -6.28
N LEU A 73 9.09 -24.12 -6.69
CA LEU A 73 9.66 -22.84 -6.25
C LEU A 73 9.42 -22.58 -4.77
N LYS A 74 8.26 -22.92 -4.21
CA LYS A 74 7.99 -22.80 -2.77
C LYS A 74 8.97 -23.62 -1.94
N ILE A 75 9.30 -24.82 -2.40
CA ILE A 75 10.35 -25.63 -1.78
C ILE A 75 11.69 -24.92 -1.98
N PHE A 76 12.09 -24.57 -3.19
CA PHE A 76 13.38 -23.95 -3.49
C PHE A 76 13.68 -22.70 -2.66
N VAL A 77 12.73 -21.77 -2.56
CA VAL A 77 12.90 -20.47 -1.86
C VAL A 77 12.55 -20.53 -0.36
N GLY A 78 12.04 -21.67 0.11
CA GLY A 78 11.58 -21.83 1.49
C GLY A 78 12.75 -21.96 2.46
N HIS A 79 13.06 -20.90 3.20
CA HIS A 79 14.08 -20.89 4.26
C HIS A 79 13.45 -20.87 5.66
N LYS A 80 14.28 -21.14 6.69
CA LYS A 80 13.88 -20.90 8.08
C LYS A 80 13.55 -19.41 8.24
N LYS A 81 12.47 -19.12 8.95
CA LYS A 81 12.00 -17.76 9.19
C LYS A 81 13.10 -16.93 9.86
N THR A 82 13.51 -15.84 9.22
CA THR A 82 14.34 -14.82 9.85
C THR A 82 13.49 -13.99 10.83
N GLU A 83 13.99 -13.73 12.03
CA GLU A 83 13.28 -12.92 13.03
C GLU A 83 13.09 -11.48 12.52
N GLY A 84 11.89 -10.92 12.72
CA GLY A 84 11.55 -9.57 12.24
C GLY A 84 11.34 -9.43 10.72
N ALA A 85 11.58 -10.49 9.94
CA ALA A 85 11.38 -10.44 8.49
C ALA A 85 9.90 -10.50 8.10
N ILE A 86 9.54 -9.68 7.12
CA ILE A 86 8.15 -9.45 6.70
C ILE A 86 7.65 -10.66 5.88
N PRO A 87 6.49 -11.25 6.22
CA PRO A 87 5.93 -12.33 5.41
C PRO A 87 5.45 -11.80 4.06
N VAL A 88 5.84 -12.49 2.98
CA VAL A 88 5.46 -12.14 1.62
C VAL A 88 4.98 -13.37 0.84
N THR A 89 4.07 -13.15 -0.11
CA THR A 89 3.72 -14.15 -1.13
C THR A 89 4.39 -13.81 -2.45
N MET A 90 4.95 -14.83 -3.10
CA MET A 90 5.51 -14.73 -4.44
C MET A 90 4.46 -15.13 -5.47
N HIS A 91 4.23 -14.29 -6.47
CA HIS A 91 3.25 -14.50 -7.52
C HIS A 91 3.94 -14.61 -8.88
N ILE A 92 3.73 -15.72 -9.57
CA ILE A 92 4.30 -16.00 -10.88
C ILE A 92 3.29 -15.56 -11.93
N ASN A 93 3.52 -14.41 -12.55
CA ASN A 93 2.64 -13.87 -13.59
C ASN A 93 3.08 -14.31 -14.99
N ARG A 94 4.37 -14.59 -15.17
CA ARG A 94 4.93 -15.19 -16.39
C ARG A 94 6.08 -16.11 -16.03
N PHE A 95 6.14 -17.26 -16.72
CA PHE A 95 7.25 -18.19 -16.62
C PHE A 95 7.24 -19.09 -17.84
N GLU A 96 8.19 -18.86 -18.75
CA GLU A 96 8.22 -19.49 -20.07
C GLU A 96 9.67 -19.74 -20.49
N VAL A 97 9.99 -20.99 -20.82
CA VAL A 97 11.25 -21.39 -21.42
C VAL A 97 11.00 -21.72 -22.88
N LYS A 98 11.74 -21.05 -23.77
CA LYS A 98 11.72 -21.32 -25.20
C LYS A 98 13.05 -21.89 -25.64
N GLU A 99 13.02 -22.98 -26.37
CA GLU A 99 14.18 -23.49 -27.06
C GLU A 99 14.34 -22.84 -28.43
N LYS A 100 15.58 -22.52 -28.81
CA LYS A 100 15.97 -22.21 -30.19
C LYS A 100 17.32 -22.83 -30.52
N GLN A 101 17.54 -23.09 -31.80
CA GLN A 101 18.85 -23.51 -32.31
C GLN A 101 19.83 -22.32 -32.33
N ALA A 102 21.06 -22.54 -31.86
CA ALA A 102 22.12 -21.54 -31.79
C ALA A 102 23.44 -22.18 -32.30
N GLY A 103 23.54 -22.37 -33.62
CA GLY A 103 24.66 -23.06 -34.24
C GLY A 103 24.63 -24.57 -33.93
N THR A 104 25.70 -25.09 -33.34
CA THR A 104 25.75 -26.50 -32.86
C THR A 104 25.18 -26.69 -31.46
N LYS A 105 24.77 -25.59 -30.81
CA LYS A 105 24.22 -25.58 -29.46
C LYS A 105 22.72 -25.32 -29.50
N ARG A 106 22.05 -25.78 -28.47
CA ARG A 106 20.65 -25.47 -28.15
C ARG A 106 20.65 -24.34 -27.14
N GLN A 107 19.82 -23.32 -27.34
CA GLN A 107 19.64 -22.22 -26.41
C GLN A 107 18.25 -22.28 -25.78
N PHE A 108 18.19 -22.11 -24.46
CA PHE A 108 16.97 -22.07 -23.68
C PHE A 108 16.79 -20.67 -23.10
N ASP A 109 15.83 -19.92 -23.64
CA ASP A 109 15.49 -18.56 -23.21
C ASP A 109 14.38 -18.64 -22.14
N LEU A 110 14.71 -18.29 -20.90
CA LEU A 110 13.77 -18.09 -19.81
C LEU A 110 13.21 -16.67 -19.87
N ASN A 111 11.89 -16.53 -19.88
CA ASN A 111 11.16 -15.27 -19.72
C ASN A 111 10.26 -15.37 -18.50
N MET A 112 10.40 -14.45 -17.56
CA MET A 112 9.71 -14.50 -16.28
C MET A 112 9.17 -13.15 -15.83
N SER A 113 8.08 -13.19 -15.06
CA SER A 113 7.53 -12.06 -14.33
C SER A 113 7.09 -12.53 -12.95
N ILE A 114 7.75 -12.03 -11.91
CA ILE A 114 7.51 -12.39 -10.51
C ILE A 114 7.17 -11.15 -9.73
N ALA A 115 6.01 -11.18 -9.06
CA ALA A 115 5.56 -10.15 -8.16
C ALA A 115 5.63 -10.61 -6.70
N TYR A 116 5.97 -9.69 -5.80
CA TYR A 116 5.94 -9.90 -4.36
C TYR A 116 4.83 -9.10 -3.71
N TYR A 117 4.11 -9.72 -2.79
CA TYR A 117 3.01 -9.11 -2.06
C TYR A 117 3.25 -9.22 -0.56
N ALA A 118 2.84 -8.21 0.21
CA ALA A 118 2.66 -8.30 1.65
C ALA A 118 1.17 -8.12 1.95
N GLY A 119 0.56 -9.16 2.51
CA GLY A 119 -0.90 -9.25 2.60
C GLY A 119 -1.55 -9.09 1.22
N LYS A 120 -2.42 -8.09 1.06
CA LYS A 120 -3.10 -7.80 -0.21
C LYS A 120 -2.36 -6.80 -1.11
N SER A 121 -1.29 -6.16 -0.62
CA SER A 121 -0.59 -5.13 -1.40
C SER A 121 0.56 -5.70 -2.19
N LYS A 122 0.54 -5.42 -3.49
CA LYS A 122 1.68 -5.63 -4.38
C LYS A 122 2.81 -4.68 -3.97
N LEU A 123 3.98 -5.23 -3.69
CA LEU A 123 5.16 -4.46 -3.30
C LEU A 123 5.98 -4.06 -4.52
N LEU A 124 6.30 -5.06 -5.35
CA LEU A 124 7.16 -4.92 -6.52
C LEU A 124 6.94 -6.09 -7.48
N GLU A 125 7.18 -5.87 -8.76
CA GLU A 125 7.26 -6.93 -9.77
C GLU A 125 8.54 -6.76 -10.59
N TYR A 126 9.20 -7.89 -10.81
CA TYR A 126 10.37 -8.01 -11.65
C TYR A 126 9.99 -8.79 -12.89
N SER A 127 10.29 -8.24 -14.05
CA SER A 127 10.14 -8.93 -15.33
C SER A 127 11.46 -8.90 -16.08
N GLY A 128 11.82 -10.02 -16.69
CA GLY A 128 13.09 -10.14 -17.39
C GLY A 128 13.26 -11.51 -18.02
N GLY A 129 14.43 -11.71 -18.63
CA GLY A 129 14.79 -12.98 -19.20
C GLY A 129 16.28 -13.24 -19.11
N ALA A 130 16.62 -14.52 -19.21
CA ALA A 130 17.98 -15.02 -19.21
C ALA A 130 18.04 -16.24 -20.13
N TYR A 131 19.25 -16.70 -20.46
CA TYR A 131 19.39 -17.88 -21.27
C TYR A 131 20.51 -18.79 -20.80
N ALA A 132 20.39 -20.06 -21.13
CA ALA A 132 21.45 -21.05 -21.02
C ALA A 132 21.62 -21.77 -22.36
N GLN A 133 22.79 -22.37 -22.57
CA GLN A 133 23.07 -23.16 -23.76
C GLN A 133 23.55 -24.56 -23.35
N SER A 134 23.14 -25.58 -24.11
CA SER A 134 23.60 -26.96 -23.96
C SER A 134 23.90 -27.58 -25.32
N ILE A 135 24.83 -28.53 -25.35
CA ILE A 135 25.08 -29.43 -26.48
C ILE A 135 24.53 -30.84 -26.23
N THR A 136 24.12 -31.13 -24.99
CA THR A 136 23.61 -32.43 -24.54
C THR A 136 22.25 -32.22 -23.86
N ASP A 137 22.02 -32.83 -22.70
CA ASP A 137 20.74 -32.80 -21.98
C ASP A 137 20.31 -31.37 -21.65
N ALA A 138 19.02 -31.09 -21.83
CA ALA A 138 18.44 -29.77 -21.60
C ALA A 138 18.15 -29.53 -20.10
N ALA A 139 17.66 -30.55 -19.40
CA ALA A 139 17.12 -30.43 -18.06
C ALA A 139 18.09 -29.79 -17.04
N PRO A 140 19.36 -30.25 -16.88
CA PRO A 140 20.25 -29.68 -15.86
C PRO A 140 20.57 -28.19 -16.09
N TYR A 141 20.66 -27.78 -17.36
CA TYR A 141 20.95 -26.39 -17.73
C TYR A 141 19.74 -25.48 -17.50
N ILE A 142 18.55 -25.96 -17.80
CA ILE A 142 17.29 -25.24 -17.54
C ILE A 142 17.06 -25.12 -16.03
N GLU A 143 17.28 -26.20 -15.26
CA GLU A 143 17.18 -26.17 -13.80
C GLU A 143 18.13 -25.14 -13.20
N LYS A 144 19.41 -25.16 -13.61
CA LYS A 144 20.40 -24.18 -13.16
C LYS A 144 20.00 -22.76 -13.54
N LEU A 145 19.56 -22.54 -14.78
CA LEU A 145 19.10 -21.24 -15.26
C LEU A 145 17.97 -20.69 -14.37
N ILE A 146 16.98 -21.52 -14.05
CA ILE A 146 15.85 -21.15 -13.19
C ILE A 146 16.34 -20.84 -11.77
N LYS A 147 17.11 -21.75 -11.16
CA LYS A 147 17.59 -21.61 -9.77
C LYS A 147 18.45 -20.36 -9.58
N ASP A 148 19.34 -20.06 -10.53
CA ASP A 148 20.19 -18.87 -10.49
C ASP A 148 19.37 -17.59 -10.62
N ASN A 149 18.40 -17.53 -11.55
CA ASN A 149 17.57 -16.34 -11.75
C ASN A 149 16.63 -16.08 -10.57
N ILE A 150 16.04 -17.13 -9.99
CA ILE A 150 15.21 -16.99 -8.79
C ILE A 150 16.06 -16.52 -7.60
N SER A 151 17.26 -17.08 -7.41
CA SER A 151 18.17 -16.66 -6.34
C SER A 151 18.62 -15.20 -6.50
N GLY A 152 18.92 -14.78 -7.74
CA GLY A 152 19.20 -13.38 -8.07
C GLY A 152 18.01 -12.47 -7.75
N ASN A 153 16.79 -12.89 -8.12
CA ASN A 153 15.58 -12.14 -7.86
C ASN A 153 15.28 -11.99 -6.35
N LEU A 154 15.49 -13.04 -5.56
CA LEU A 154 15.39 -12.97 -4.10
C LEU A 154 16.36 -11.92 -3.52
N LYS A 155 17.60 -11.90 -4.02
CA LYS A 155 18.64 -10.95 -3.58
C LYS A 155 18.29 -9.50 -3.94
N GLU A 156 17.81 -9.27 -5.15
CA GLU A 156 17.36 -7.93 -5.57
C GLU A 156 16.16 -7.46 -4.75
N PHE A 157 15.19 -8.34 -4.51
CA PHE A 157 14.04 -8.01 -3.68
C PHE A 157 14.43 -7.76 -2.22
N ASP A 158 15.37 -8.52 -1.65
CA ASP A 158 15.84 -8.28 -0.28
C ASP A 158 16.56 -6.93 -0.16
N ALA A 159 17.40 -6.58 -1.15
CA ALA A 159 18.05 -5.27 -1.20
C ALA A 159 17.05 -4.12 -1.35
N TRP A 160 15.97 -4.33 -2.10
CA TRP A 160 14.87 -3.37 -2.18
C TRP A 160 14.13 -3.27 -0.84
N MET A 161 13.83 -4.39 -0.18
CA MET A 161 13.19 -4.43 1.14
C MET A 161 14.01 -3.68 2.19
N ALA A 162 15.33 -3.86 2.20
CA ALA A 162 16.24 -3.15 3.09
C ALA A 162 16.05 -1.62 3.03
N LYS A 163 15.82 -1.07 1.84
CA LYS A 163 15.61 0.37 1.61
C LYS A 163 14.18 0.84 1.89
N ASN A 164 13.19 -0.06 1.86
CA ASN A 164 11.77 0.30 1.89
C ASN A 164 11.01 -0.19 3.13
N LYS A 165 11.65 -0.93 4.04
CA LYS A 165 11.01 -1.60 5.20
C LYS A 165 10.10 -0.71 6.06
N ALA A 166 10.39 0.60 6.16
CA ALA A 166 9.58 1.56 6.92
C ALA A 166 8.17 1.79 6.32
N THR A 167 7.96 1.40 5.07
CA THR A 167 6.70 1.61 4.33
C THR A 167 6.03 0.29 3.92
N VAL A 168 6.66 -0.84 4.25
CA VAL A 168 6.16 -2.17 3.94
C VAL A 168 5.63 -2.79 5.22
N SER A 169 4.37 -3.22 5.17
CA SER A 169 3.71 -3.95 6.25
C SER A 169 2.85 -5.06 5.63
N ALA A 170 2.75 -6.20 6.32
CA ALA A 170 1.84 -7.28 5.95
C ALA A 170 0.38 -6.86 6.17
N ASP A 171 0.12 -6.12 7.24
CA ASP A 171 -1.18 -5.57 7.58
C ASP A 171 -1.26 -4.09 7.22
N PRO A 172 -2.44 -3.56 6.84
CA PRO A 172 -2.60 -2.14 6.67
C PRO A 172 -2.35 -1.36 7.97
N VAL A 173 -1.41 -0.41 7.94
CA VAL A 173 -1.04 0.42 9.09
C VAL A 173 -1.49 1.86 8.84
N VAL A 174 -2.09 2.49 9.85
CA VAL A 174 -2.35 3.93 9.85
C VAL A 174 -1.57 4.58 10.99
N THR A 175 -0.74 5.54 10.64
CA THR A 175 -0.03 6.38 11.60
C THR A 175 -0.59 7.79 11.52
N VAL A 176 -1.02 8.32 12.66
CA VAL A 176 -1.55 9.68 12.75
C VAL A 176 -0.56 10.55 13.53
N ASN A 177 -0.13 11.66 12.94
CA ASN A 177 0.60 12.72 13.63
C ASN A 177 -0.33 13.91 13.80
N VAL A 178 -0.34 14.50 14.99
CA VAL A 178 -1.21 15.65 15.28
C VAL A 178 -0.39 16.86 15.73
N PHE A 179 -0.68 18.01 15.14
CA PHE A 179 0.00 19.28 15.36
C PHE A 179 -0.99 20.35 15.80
N MET A 180 -0.54 21.26 16.67
CA MET A 180 -1.30 22.48 16.99
C MET A 180 -0.83 23.60 16.05
N SER A 181 -1.78 24.25 15.38
CA SER A 181 -1.52 25.44 14.56
C SER A 181 -1.51 26.68 15.44
N GLY A 182 -0.46 27.50 15.30
CA GLY A 182 -0.41 28.86 15.84
C GLY A 182 -0.94 29.91 14.87
N VAL A 183 -1.49 29.51 13.73
CA VAL A 183 -2.01 30.41 12.69
C VAL A 183 -3.49 30.18 12.43
N ALA A 184 -4.19 31.28 12.17
CA ALA A 184 -5.60 31.26 11.80
C ALA A 184 -5.73 31.01 10.30
N GLU A 185 -6.72 30.21 9.90
CA GLU A 185 -6.96 29.94 8.48
C GLU A 185 -7.71 31.09 7.78
N LYS A 186 -8.46 31.90 8.54
CA LYS A 186 -9.23 33.03 8.03
C LYS A 186 -8.74 34.33 8.65
N ILE A 187 -8.79 35.41 7.88
CA ILE A 187 -8.42 36.77 8.35
C ILE A 187 -9.37 37.25 9.46
N SER A 188 -10.63 36.82 9.45
CA SER A 188 -11.59 37.10 10.51
C SER A 188 -11.33 36.31 11.79
N HIS A 189 -10.37 35.39 11.78
CA HIS A 189 -10.06 34.52 12.92
C HIS A 189 -8.78 34.96 13.62
N ILE A 190 -8.79 34.89 14.93
CA ILE A 190 -7.60 35.02 15.78
C ILE A 190 -7.21 33.62 16.22
N ALA A 191 -5.98 33.19 15.92
CA ALA A 191 -5.46 31.94 16.45
C ALA A 191 -5.15 32.08 17.93
N TYR A 192 -5.40 31.01 18.69
CA TYR A 192 -5.09 31.00 20.10
C TYR A 192 -3.57 31.11 20.34
N ALA A 193 -3.17 32.09 21.14
CA ALA A 193 -1.82 32.19 21.66
C ALA A 193 -1.88 32.77 23.09
N LYS A 194 -1.02 32.27 23.98
CA LYS A 194 -1.03 32.65 25.40
C LYS A 194 -0.81 34.15 25.62
N ASP A 195 -0.03 34.76 24.74
CA ASP A 195 0.36 36.16 24.70
C ASP A 195 -0.58 37.05 23.88
N ARG A 196 -1.43 36.48 23.00
CA ARG A 196 -2.47 37.23 22.28
C ARG A 196 -3.81 37.15 23.01
N LYS A 197 -4.01 38.03 23.99
CA LYS A 197 -5.30 38.22 24.68
C LYS A 197 -6.33 38.92 23.79
N LEU A 198 -7.61 38.66 24.00
CA LEU A 198 -8.71 39.33 23.32
C LEU A 198 -8.78 40.82 23.72
N TYR A 199 -9.14 41.66 22.76
CA TYR A 199 -9.43 43.07 22.95
C TYR A 199 -10.88 43.35 22.54
N MET A 200 -11.49 44.41 23.08
CA MET A 200 -12.86 44.80 22.71
C MET A 200 -13.01 45.07 21.21
N THR A 201 -11.94 45.50 20.53
CA THR A 201 -11.91 45.71 19.08
C THR A 201 -11.93 44.42 18.26
N ASP A 202 -11.70 43.26 18.89
CA ASP A 202 -11.79 41.97 18.21
C ASP A 202 -13.25 41.50 18.05
N PHE A 203 -14.21 42.14 18.72
CA PHE A 203 -15.65 41.84 18.63
C PHE A 203 -16.28 42.70 17.52
N GLU A 204 -16.16 42.23 16.28
CA GLU A 204 -16.49 42.98 15.06
C GLU A 204 -17.94 42.77 14.58
N ALA A 205 -18.65 41.77 15.11
CA ALA A 205 -20.04 41.52 14.73
C ALA A 205 -21.00 42.54 15.37
N GLU A 206 -22.13 42.78 14.70
CA GLU A 206 -23.22 43.58 15.24
C GLU A 206 -23.85 42.89 16.46
N PRO A 207 -24.09 43.61 17.58
CA PRO A 207 -24.74 43.03 18.75
C PRO A 207 -26.15 42.52 18.46
N ASP A 208 -26.49 41.34 18.99
CA ASP A 208 -27.87 40.87 19.00
C ASP A 208 -28.64 41.58 20.13
N GLU A 209 -29.41 42.61 19.75
CA GLU A 209 -30.19 43.40 20.69
C GLU A 209 -31.26 42.58 21.42
N ASN A 210 -31.72 41.46 20.85
CA ASN A 210 -32.70 40.57 21.49
C ASN A 210 -32.07 39.58 22.48
N SER A 211 -30.75 39.39 22.43
CA SER A 211 -30.04 38.52 23.37
C SER A 211 -30.07 39.11 24.79
N MET A 212 -30.35 38.27 25.79
CA MET A 212 -30.21 38.66 27.20
C MET A 212 -28.74 38.86 27.60
N GLY A 213 -27.79 38.30 26.83
CA GLY A 213 -26.36 38.46 27.06
C GLY A 213 -25.85 39.85 26.66
N ALA A 214 -24.85 40.34 27.40
CA ALA A 214 -24.16 41.59 27.08
C ALA A 214 -23.09 41.43 25.98
N THR A 215 -22.72 40.19 25.65
CA THR A 215 -21.65 39.80 24.73
C THR A 215 -21.90 38.38 24.21
N ALA A 216 -21.29 38.03 23.09
CA ALA A 216 -21.17 36.67 22.63
C ALA A 216 -19.77 36.41 22.06
N THR A 217 -19.12 35.35 22.55
CA THR A 217 -17.87 34.82 22.00
C THR A 217 -18.16 33.63 21.11
N LEU A 218 -17.71 33.70 19.87
CA LEU A 218 -17.61 32.53 19.02
C LEU A 218 -16.15 32.08 18.93
N SER A 219 -15.86 30.92 19.53
CA SER A 219 -14.57 30.24 19.36
C SER A 219 -14.77 28.78 18.98
N GLY A 220 -13.76 28.15 18.41
CA GLY A 220 -13.84 26.76 17.98
C GLY A 220 -12.51 26.12 17.64
N ILE A 221 -12.58 24.85 17.23
CA ILE A 221 -11.44 24.04 16.85
C ILE A 221 -11.62 23.67 15.37
N GLY A 222 -10.71 24.12 14.51
CA GLY A 222 -10.57 23.65 13.15
C GLY A 222 -9.69 22.42 13.10
N MET A 223 -10.03 21.44 12.25
CA MET A 223 -9.20 20.25 12.02
C MET A 223 -8.96 20.08 10.53
N LYS A 224 -7.70 20.14 10.13
CA LYS A 224 -7.26 19.81 8.78
C LYS A 224 -6.58 18.45 8.77
N MET A 225 -6.95 17.61 7.81
CA MET A 225 -6.36 16.28 7.63
C MET A 225 -5.67 16.19 6.27
N GLN A 226 -4.44 15.68 6.27
CA GLN A 226 -3.71 15.34 5.05
C GLN A 226 -3.28 13.88 5.14
N ALA A 227 -3.83 13.03 4.28
CA ALA A 227 -3.51 11.61 4.25
C ALA A 227 -2.67 11.27 3.00
N SER A 228 -1.65 10.44 3.19
CA SER A 228 -0.86 9.86 2.12
C SER A 228 -0.73 8.36 2.35
N THR A 229 -1.02 7.56 1.33
CA THR A 229 -0.93 6.11 1.40
C THR A 229 0.15 5.63 0.44
N LEU A 230 1.11 4.87 0.96
CA LEU A 230 2.12 4.18 0.18
C LEU A 230 2.06 2.69 0.54
N ARG A 231 1.65 1.86 -0.43
CA ARG A 231 1.43 0.41 -0.23
C ARG A 231 0.39 0.17 0.88
N ASN A 232 0.77 -0.55 1.94
CA ASN A 232 -0.08 -0.83 3.11
C ASN A 232 0.04 0.20 4.23
N THR A 233 0.83 1.26 4.06
CA THR A 233 1.05 2.24 5.13
C THR A 233 0.37 3.56 4.77
N THR A 234 -0.49 4.06 5.65
CA THR A 234 -1.12 5.37 5.52
C THR A 234 -0.60 6.28 6.61
N LYS A 235 -0.03 7.41 6.22
CA LYS A 235 0.34 8.50 7.12
C LYS A 235 -0.74 9.58 7.05
N VAL A 236 -1.28 9.97 8.20
CA VAL A 236 -2.26 11.05 8.33
C VAL A 236 -1.66 12.14 9.20
N ASP A 237 -1.48 13.33 8.64
CA ASP A 237 -1.07 14.51 9.38
C ASP A 237 -2.34 15.35 9.68
N VAL A 238 -2.64 15.49 10.97
CA VAL A 238 -3.76 16.25 11.52
C VAL A 238 -3.25 17.57 12.07
N THR A 239 -3.85 18.68 11.67
CA THR A 239 -3.54 20.00 12.21
C THR A 239 -4.78 20.56 12.89
N LEU A 240 -4.68 20.82 14.19
CA LEU A 240 -5.73 21.44 15.00
C LEU A 240 -5.46 22.94 15.12
N ALA A 241 -6.43 23.78 14.78
CA ALA A 241 -6.34 25.23 14.91
C ALA A 241 -7.42 25.74 15.85
N VAL A 242 -7.03 26.34 16.96
CA VAL A 242 -7.97 26.97 17.89
C VAL A 242 -8.17 28.40 17.47
N TYR A 243 -9.42 28.81 17.24
CA TYR A 243 -9.73 30.13 16.71
C TYR A 243 -10.83 30.85 17.50
N PHE A 244 -10.72 32.17 17.53
CA PHE A 244 -11.79 33.10 17.89
C PHE A 244 -12.26 33.80 16.62
N ASP A 245 -13.57 33.83 16.35
CA ASP A 245 -14.15 34.42 15.15
C ASP A 245 -14.65 35.83 15.43
N LYS A 246 -13.85 36.82 15.01
CA LYS A 246 -14.15 38.24 15.20
C LYS A 246 -15.46 38.63 14.51
N SER A 247 -15.69 38.10 13.32
CA SER A 247 -16.84 38.44 12.47
C SER A 247 -18.16 37.89 12.97
N ARG A 248 -18.14 37.05 14.01
CA ARG A 248 -19.32 36.45 14.63
C ARG A 248 -19.41 36.70 16.14
N SER A 249 -18.43 37.39 16.71
CA SER A 249 -18.39 37.74 18.14
C SER A 249 -18.71 39.23 18.31
N TRP A 250 -19.55 39.56 19.28
CA TRP A 250 -20.07 40.92 19.47
C TRP A 250 -20.14 41.31 20.95
N MET A 251 -20.15 42.62 21.22
CA MET A 251 -20.33 43.20 22.56
C MET A 251 -21.28 44.39 22.51
N LYS A 252 -22.32 44.39 23.37
CA LYS A 252 -23.19 45.57 23.56
C LYS A 252 -22.42 46.71 24.21
N PRO A 253 -22.82 47.98 24.01
CA PRO A 253 -22.13 49.13 24.60
C PRO A 253 -21.92 49.04 26.12
N HIS A 254 -22.90 48.54 26.87
CA HIS A 254 -22.80 48.36 28.32
C HIS A 254 -21.96 47.13 28.74
N GLY A 255 -21.74 46.18 27.82
CA GLY A 255 -20.87 45.02 28.02
C GLY A 255 -19.38 45.30 27.75
N LYS A 256 -19.04 46.48 27.22
CA LYS A 256 -17.65 46.88 26.92
C LYS A 256 -16.91 47.32 28.19
N ASN A 257 -16.62 46.37 29.07
CA ASN A 257 -15.83 46.58 30.29
C ASN A 257 -14.80 45.45 30.48
N VAL A 258 -13.82 45.67 31.36
CA VAL A 258 -12.69 44.74 31.58
C VAL A 258 -13.17 43.39 32.13
N THR A 259 -14.14 43.39 33.05
CA THR A 259 -14.67 42.17 33.66
C THR A 259 -15.33 41.26 32.62
N THR A 260 -16.18 41.84 31.76
CA THR A 260 -16.81 41.11 30.65
C THR A 260 -15.77 40.58 29.66
N LEU A 261 -14.78 41.38 29.28
CA LEU A 261 -13.71 40.93 28.38
C LEU A 261 -12.89 39.76 28.98
N GLN A 262 -12.62 39.78 30.28
CA GLN A 262 -11.95 38.67 30.97
C GLN A 262 -12.80 37.40 30.97
N HIS A 263 -14.11 37.52 31.16
CA HIS A 263 -15.03 36.39 31.05
C HIS A 263 -15.04 35.80 29.63
N GLU A 264 -15.10 36.65 28.59
CA GLU A 264 -15.01 36.19 27.20
C GLU A 264 -13.66 35.51 26.86
N GLN A 265 -12.57 35.99 27.46
CA GLN A 265 -11.26 35.33 27.33
C GLN A 265 -11.29 33.90 27.90
N LEU A 266 -12.04 33.65 28.98
CA LEU A 266 -12.19 32.30 29.54
C LEU A 266 -12.90 31.36 28.57
N HIS A 267 -13.94 31.83 27.86
CA HIS A 267 -14.58 31.03 26.81
C HIS A 267 -13.58 30.59 25.73
N PHE A 268 -12.68 31.49 25.32
CA PHE A 268 -11.63 31.15 24.36
C PHE A 268 -10.56 30.22 24.94
N ASP A 269 -10.17 30.42 26.21
CA ASP A 269 -9.22 29.56 26.92
C ASP A 269 -9.78 28.13 27.10
N ILE A 270 -11.08 27.97 27.36
CA ILE A 270 -11.78 26.66 27.42
C ILE A 270 -11.62 25.91 26.10
N THR A 271 -11.84 26.58 24.96
CA THR A 271 -11.66 25.98 23.63
C THR A 271 -10.23 25.49 23.42
N ALA A 272 -9.23 26.25 23.89
CA ALA A 272 -7.84 25.84 23.81
C ALA A 272 -7.53 24.60 24.67
N ILE A 273 -8.06 24.54 25.90
CA ILE A 273 -7.92 23.37 26.78
C ILE A 273 -8.51 22.13 26.11
N LYS A 274 -9.72 22.26 25.54
CA LYS A 274 -10.41 21.17 24.84
C LYS A 274 -9.65 20.70 23.60
N ALA A 275 -9.01 21.60 22.86
CA ALA A 275 -8.14 21.22 21.74
C ALA A 275 -6.88 20.45 22.19
N CYS A 276 -6.26 20.84 23.32
CA CYS A 276 -5.17 20.07 23.91
C CYS A 276 -5.61 18.65 24.31
N MET A 277 -6.81 18.50 24.86
CA MET A 277 -7.39 17.18 25.15
C MET A 277 -7.64 16.37 23.89
N LEU A 278 -8.18 16.98 22.82
CA LEU A 278 -8.36 16.33 21.52
C LEU A 278 -7.04 15.82 20.96
N LYS A 279 -5.98 16.64 21.01
CA LYS A 279 -4.64 16.22 20.60
C LYS A 279 -4.17 14.97 21.34
N GLN A 280 -4.32 14.94 22.66
CA GLN A 280 -3.95 13.76 23.47
C GLN A 280 -4.79 12.52 23.12
N GLN A 281 -6.10 12.68 22.88
CA GLN A 281 -6.98 11.58 22.46
C GLN A 281 -6.53 11.00 21.11
N ILE A 282 -6.20 11.86 20.15
CA ILE A 282 -5.71 11.44 18.83
C ILE A 282 -4.37 10.68 18.95
N GLU A 283 -3.45 11.16 19.80
CA GLU A 283 -2.15 10.50 20.01
C GLU A 283 -2.25 9.11 20.64
N GLN A 284 -3.30 8.86 21.43
CA GLN A 284 -3.51 7.60 22.15
C GLN A 284 -4.40 6.62 21.38
N ALA A 285 -5.11 7.09 20.36
CA ALA A 285 -6.03 6.27 19.58
C ALA A 285 -5.31 5.33 18.61
N LYS A 286 -5.99 4.23 18.27
CA LYS A 286 -5.53 3.26 17.27
C LYS A 286 -6.39 3.37 16.02
N PHE A 287 -5.74 3.67 14.91
CA PHE A 287 -6.41 3.88 13.64
C PHE A 287 -6.15 2.73 12.67
N THR A 288 -7.14 2.49 11.82
CA THR A 288 -7.13 1.54 10.71
C THR A 288 -7.52 2.29 9.43
N PRO A 289 -7.25 1.73 8.23
CA PRO A 289 -7.61 2.41 6.99
C PRO A 289 -9.11 2.64 6.84
N GLY A 290 -9.93 1.80 7.49
CA GLY A 290 -11.39 1.87 7.41
C GLY A 290 -12.04 2.86 8.36
N ASN A 291 -11.41 3.21 9.49
CA ASN A 291 -12.06 4.02 10.54
C ASN A 291 -11.47 5.43 10.72
N TYR A 292 -10.23 5.71 10.28
CA TYR A 292 -9.51 6.90 10.76
C TYR A 292 -10.23 8.21 10.49
N LYS A 293 -10.89 8.35 9.33
CA LYS A 293 -11.63 9.58 8.98
C LYS A 293 -12.82 9.80 9.89
N GLU A 294 -13.60 8.74 10.13
CA GLU A 294 -14.81 8.78 10.94
C GLU A 294 -14.45 9.02 12.40
N GLU A 295 -13.48 8.27 12.94
CA GLU A 295 -13.05 8.44 14.34
C GLU A 295 -12.50 9.83 14.62
N LEU A 296 -11.64 10.38 13.75
CA LEU A 296 -11.13 11.75 13.92
C LEU A 296 -12.27 12.78 13.89
N SER A 297 -13.23 12.61 12.99
CA SER A 297 -14.39 13.52 12.87
C SER A 297 -15.29 13.44 14.11
N ASN A 298 -15.55 12.23 14.61
CA ASN A 298 -16.35 12.00 15.81
C ASN A 298 -15.66 12.55 17.07
N MET A 299 -14.34 12.39 17.19
CA MET A 299 -13.55 12.97 18.28
C MET A 299 -13.64 14.50 18.27
N LEU A 300 -13.51 15.13 17.10
CA LEU A 300 -13.66 16.59 16.99
C LEU A 300 -15.06 17.05 17.40
N ALA A 301 -16.10 16.43 16.84
CA ALA A 301 -17.49 16.80 17.11
C ALA A 301 -17.81 16.71 18.61
N LYS A 302 -17.40 15.61 19.25
CA LYS A 302 -17.57 15.39 20.69
C LYS A 302 -16.84 16.47 21.51
N VAL A 303 -15.58 16.77 21.19
CA VAL A 303 -14.83 17.78 21.92
C VAL A 303 -15.41 19.19 21.74
N GLN A 304 -15.97 19.51 20.57
CA GLN A 304 -16.66 20.78 20.34
C GLN A 304 -17.96 20.88 21.14
N GLU A 305 -18.74 19.80 21.24
CA GLU A 305 -19.92 19.73 22.09
C GLU A 305 -19.55 19.94 23.57
N GLU A 306 -18.56 19.20 24.08
CA GLU A 306 -18.08 19.35 25.45
C GLU A 306 -17.50 20.74 25.74
N ALA A 307 -16.90 21.41 24.74
CA ALA A 307 -16.44 22.78 24.87
C ALA A 307 -17.63 23.75 25.03
N GLY A 308 -18.68 23.57 24.22
CA GLY A 308 -19.91 24.35 24.32
C GLY A 308 -20.61 24.17 25.66
N ASP A 309 -20.73 22.93 26.14
CA ASP A 309 -21.31 22.64 27.46
C ASP A 309 -20.52 23.32 28.59
N MET A 310 -19.19 23.26 28.53
CA MET A 310 -18.34 23.91 29.51
C MET A 310 -18.47 25.44 29.44
N GLN A 311 -18.49 26.03 28.25
CA GLN A 311 -18.71 27.47 28.07
C GLN A 311 -20.06 27.90 28.67
N ASN A 312 -21.14 27.15 28.45
CA ASN A 312 -22.47 27.47 28.97
C ASN A 312 -22.58 27.42 30.51
N THR A 313 -21.61 26.82 31.20
CA THR A 313 -21.59 26.74 32.68
C THR A 313 -20.83 27.88 33.35
N TYR A 314 -20.12 28.72 32.58
CA TYR A 314 -19.45 29.92 33.06
C TYR A 314 -20.27 31.16 32.72
#